data_AF-A0A2S8PTQ4-F1
#
_entry.id   AF-A0A2S8PTQ4-F1
#
_cell.length_a   1.000
_cell.length_b   1.000
_cell.length_c   1.000
_cell.angle_alpha   90.00
_cell.angle_beta   90.00
_cell.angle_gamma   90.00
#
_symmetry.space_group_name_H-M   'P 1'
#
loop_
_entity.id
_entity.type
_entity.pdbx_description
1 polymer ?
#
loop_
_entity_poly.entity_id
_entity_poly.type
_entity_poly.pdbx_seq_one_letter_code
_entity_poly.pdbx_strand_id
1 'polypeptide(L)'
;MFTDTNQTARASEQANAKQGTLIADRILAKKIAKGKELPNGNMATAHAEIGAIQQAYDAGVSKGADLKITVVGKDVCGYCKGDIAAAADVAGAKSVTVNAVDDITGLPKTYIWQSGMKSLREVK
;
A
#
# COMPACT_ATOMS: atom_id res chain seq x y z
N MET A 1 16.34 -0.86 1.41
CA MET A 1 15.27 0.15 1.60
C MET A 1 14.65 0.38 0.24
N PHE A 2 13.33 0.29 0.12
CA PHE A 2 12.59 0.56 -1.12
C PHE A 2 11.89 1.91 -1.00
N THR A 3 11.77 2.61 -2.12
CA THR A 3 11.14 3.92 -2.19
C THR A 3 10.18 3.95 -3.36
N ASP A 4 8.99 4.50 -3.14
CA ASP A 4 8.01 4.74 -4.19
C ASP A 4 7.42 6.14 -3.98
N THR A 5 6.84 6.71 -5.03
CA THR A 5 6.21 8.03 -5.03
C THR A 5 4.73 7.90 -5.39
N ASN A 6 3.96 8.98 -5.25
CA ASN A 6 2.57 8.92 -5.71
C ASN A 6 2.53 8.69 -7.23
N GLN A 7 1.40 8.18 -7.71
CA GLN A 7 1.20 7.83 -9.12
C GLN A 7 1.49 8.98 -10.10
N THR A 8 1.33 10.24 -9.70
CA THR A 8 1.58 11.40 -10.57
C THR A 8 3.05 11.82 -10.61
N ALA A 9 3.86 11.39 -9.65
CA ALA A 9 5.29 11.68 -9.56
C ALA A 9 6.17 10.46 -9.86
N ARG A 10 5.57 9.33 -10.24
CA ARG A 10 6.28 8.10 -10.59
C ARG A 10 6.88 8.23 -11.99
N ALA A 11 8.12 7.76 -12.15
CA ALA A 11 8.78 7.73 -13.46
C ALA A 11 7.99 6.87 -14.46
N SER A 12 8.00 7.23 -15.73
CA SER A 12 7.24 6.55 -16.79
C SER A 12 7.51 5.05 -16.86
N GLU A 13 8.75 4.65 -16.59
CA GLU A 13 9.22 3.26 -16.62
C GLU A 13 8.63 2.44 -15.47
N GLN A 14 8.33 3.09 -14.35
CA GLN A 14 7.75 2.48 -13.15
C GLN A 14 6.21 2.56 -13.14
N ALA A 15 5.61 3.52 -13.85
CA ALA A 15 4.16 3.70 -14.00
C ALA A 15 3.55 2.70 -15.00
N ASN A 16 3.82 1.40 -14.83
CA ASN A 16 3.44 0.37 -15.78
C ASN A 16 1.98 -0.11 -15.59
N ALA A 17 1.08 0.28 -16.49
CA ALA A 17 -0.32 -0.13 -16.45
C ALA A 17 -0.53 -1.62 -16.76
N LYS A 18 0.45 -2.28 -17.40
CA LYS A 18 0.39 -3.71 -17.73
C LYS A 18 0.79 -4.61 -16.56
N GLN A 19 1.44 -4.05 -15.55
CA GLN A 19 1.81 -4.77 -14.33
C GLN A 19 0.72 -4.57 -13.28
N GLY A 20 -0.07 -5.62 -13.02
CA GLY A 20 -0.97 -5.65 -11.88
C GLY A 20 -0.19 -5.56 -10.56
N THR A 21 -0.81 -4.98 -9.54
CA THR A 21 -0.26 -5.08 -8.18
C THR A 21 -0.59 -6.45 -7.57
N LEU A 22 0.00 -6.77 -6.41
CA LEU A 22 -0.36 -7.92 -5.58
C LEU A 22 -1.86 -8.04 -5.26
N ILE A 23 -2.61 -6.95 -5.38
CA ILE A 23 -4.04 -6.90 -5.06
C ILE A 23 -4.92 -6.57 -6.27
N ALA A 24 -4.41 -6.74 -7.50
CA ALA A 24 -5.13 -6.42 -8.73
C ALA A 24 -6.54 -7.05 -8.76
N ASP A 25 -6.67 -8.33 -8.44
CA ASP A 25 -7.96 -9.04 -8.43
C ASP A 25 -8.92 -8.48 -7.38
N ARG A 26 -8.41 -8.13 -6.20
CA ARG A 26 -9.19 -7.48 -5.13
C ARG A 26 -9.71 -6.12 -5.60
N ILE A 27 -8.89 -5.34 -6.29
CA ILE A 27 -9.31 -4.04 -6.83
C ILE A 27 -10.31 -4.21 -7.96
N LEU A 28 -10.14 -5.20 -8.85
CA LEU A 28 -11.11 -5.54 -9.89
C LEU A 28 -12.47 -5.91 -9.30
N ALA A 29 -12.50 -6.76 -8.27
CA ALA A 29 -13.74 -7.12 -7.58
C ALA A 29 -14.43 -5.88 -6.95
N LYS A 30 -13.66 -4.99 -6.31
CA LYS A 30 -14.20 -3.73 -5.77
C LYS A 30 -14.71 -2.80 -6.86
N LYS A 31 -14.04 -2.73 -8.01
CA LYS A 31 -14.45 -1.93 -9.18
C LYS A 31 -15.79 -2.43 -9.71
N ILE A 32 -15.95 -3.75 -9.91
CA ILE A 32 -17.21 -4.36 -10.35
C ILE A 32 -18.33 -4.05 -9.34
N ALA A 33 -18.07 -4.23 -8.05
CA ALA A 33 -19.09 -4.00 -7.01
C ALA A 33 -19.50 -2.53 -6.86
N LYS A 34 -18.59 -1.58 -7.11
CA LYS A 34 -18.87 -0.13 -6.94
C LYS A 34 -19.18 0.61 -8.23
N GLY A 35 -18.96 0.00 -9.40
CA GLY A 35 -19.14 0.62 -10.70
C GLY A 35 -18.20 1.81 -10.97
N LYS A 36 -17.03 1.89 -10.31
CA LYS A 36 -16.07 2.99 -10.50
C LYS A 36 -14.62 2.54 -10.45
N GLU A 37 -13.76 3.28 -11.14
CA GLU A 37 -12.31 3.09 -11.04
C GLU A 37 -11.81 3.34 -9.62
N LEU A 38 -10.84 2.54 -9.20
CA LEU A 38 -10.21 2.58 -7.89
C LEU A 38 -8.69 2.52 -8.06
N PRO A 39 -7.91 3.16 -7.17
CA PRO A 39 -6.45 3.10 -7.23
C PRO A 39 -5.96 1.68 -6.91
N ASN A 40 -4.64 1.48 -7.04
CA ASN A 40 -3.93 0.26 -6.60
C ASN A 40 -4.15 -1.01 -7.43
N GLY A 41 -4.87 -0.94 -8.57
CA GLY A 41 -5.08 -2.12 -9.42
C GLY A 41 -3.86 -2.52 -10.26
N ASN A 42 -3.01 -1.57 -10.61
CA ASN A 42 -1.77 -1.77 -11.36
C ASN A 42 -0.70 -0.75 -10.93
N MET A 43 0.54 -0.94 -11.38
CA MET A 43 1.66 -0.07 -10.99
C MET A 43 1.54 1.38 -11.53
N ALA A 44 0.77 1.62 -12.59
CA ALA A 44 0.44 2.99 -13.03
C ALA A 44 -0.47 3.73 -12.05
N THR A 45 -1.40 3.02 -11.40
CA THR A 45 -2.42 3.61 -10.50
C THR A 45 -2.14 3.37 -9.02
N ALA A 46 -1.09 2.62 -8.71
CA ALA A 46 -0.71 2.31 -7.34
C ALA A 46 -0.29 3.56 -6.58
N HIS A 47 -0.80 3.69 -5.37
CA HIS A 47 -0.23 4.60 -4.39
C HIS A 47 1.13 4.07 -3.89
N ALA A 48 1.95 4.97 -3.36
CA ALA A 48 3.34 4.71 -3.00
C ALA A 48 3.47 3.53 -2.02
N GLU A 49 2.55 3.40 -1.06
CA GLU A 49 2.59 2.35 -0.05
C GLU A 49 2.41 0.96 -0.67
N ILE A 50 1.54 0.84 -1.66
CA ILE A 50 1.30 -0.41 -2.38
C ILE A 50 2.48 -0.72 -3.30
N GLY A 51 3.01 0.30 -3.99
CA GLY A 51 4.20 0.14 -4.82
C GLY A 51 5.43 -0.30 -4.01
N ALA A 52 5.64 0.25 -2.82
CA ALA A 52 6.73 -0.15 -1.93
C ALA A 52 6.61 -1.61 -1.45
N ILE A 53 5.40 -2.08 -1.14
CA ILE A 53 5.15 -3.50 -0.80
C ILE A 53 5.39 -4.39 -2.03
N GLN A 54 4.95 -3.97 -3.21
CA GLN A 54 5.21 -4.69 -4.46
C GLN A 54 6.72 -4.84 -4.69
N GLN A 55 7.51 -3.76 -4.55
CA GLN A 55 8.97 -3.81 -4.69
C GLN A 55 9.62 -4.77 -3.69
N ALA A 56 9.16 -4.77 -2.42
CA ALA A 56 9.67 -5.70 -1.41
C ALA A 56 9.33 -7.17 -1.73
N TYR A 57 8.15 -7.42 -2.29
CA TYR A 57 7.74 -8.75 -2.74
C TYR A 57 8.54 -9.20 -3.97
N ASP A 58 8.68 -8.35 -4.97
CA ASP A 58 9.43 -8.67 -6.20
C ASP A 58 10.91 -8.96 -5.88
N ALA A 59 11.47 -8.33 -4.86
CA ALA A 59 12.81 -8.61 -4.33
C ALA A 59 12.89 -9.88 -3.46
N GLY A 60 11.77 -10.54 -3.16
CA GLY A 60 11.72 -11.77 -2.38
C GLY A 60 11.97 -11.61 -0.87
N VAL A 61 11.90 -10.38 -0.33
CA VAL A 61 12.27 -10.09 1.06
C VAL A 61 11.07 -9.85 1.99
N SER A 62 9.84 -9.86 1.47
CA SER A 62 8.64 -9.61 2.28
C SER A 62 8.18 -10.81 3.12
N LYS A 63 8.47 -12.04 2.69
CA LYS A 63 7.93 -13.25 3.33
C LYS A 63 8.46 -13.42 4.77
N GLY A 64 7.53 -13.50 5.73
CA GLY A 64 7.83 -13.62 7.15
C GLY A 64 8.40 -12.35 7.79
N ALA A 65 8.55 -11.26 7.04
CA ALA A 65 9.17 -10.04 7.52
C ALA A 65 8.20 -9.15 8.30
N ASP A 66 8.75 -8.37 9.23
CA ASP A 66 8.08 -7.25 9.86
C ASP A 66 8.38 -5.98 9.04
N LEU A 67 7.42 -5.55 8.21
CA LEU A 67 7.60 -4.41 7.31
C LEU A 67 7.42 -3.09 8.06
N LYS A 68 8.30 -2.12 7.78
CA LYS A 68 8.18 -0.74 8.27
C LYS A 68 8.09 0.21 7.09
N ILE A 69 7.00 0.96 7.02
CA ILE A 69 6.73 1.95 5.98
C ILE A 69 6.73 3.34 6.62
N THR A 70 7.41 4.29 5.99
CA THR A 70 7.33 5.70 6.35
C THR A 70 6.69 6.45 5.19
N VAL A 71 5.54 7.07 5.44
CA VAL A 71 4.84 7.92 4.47
C VAL A 71 5.23 9.37 4.75
N VAL A 72 5.69 10.06 3.70
CA VAL A 72 6.13 11.45 3.79
C VAL A 72 5.08 12.37 3.19
N GLY A 73 4.78 13.46 3.89
CA GLY A 73 3.96 14.57 3.39
C GLY A 73 2.45 14.40 3.51
N LYS A 74 1.95 13.21 3.87
CA LYS A 74 0.52 12.97 4.14
C LYS A 74 0.23 11.68 4.93
N ASP A 75 -1.01 11.55 5.39
CA ASP A 75 -1.58 10.39 6.05
C ASP A 75 -1.90 9.28 5.04
N VAL A 76 -2.08 8.06 5.54
CA VAL A 76 -2.56 6.92 4.76
C VAL A 76 -4.03 7.13 4.40
N CYS A 77 -4.31 7.27 3.11
CA CYS A 77 -5.68 7.52 2.66
C CYS A 77 -6.62 6.33 2.93
N GLY A 78 -7.93 6.59 2.98
CA GLY A 78 -8.93 5.58 3.35
C GLY A 78 -8.95 4.33 2.43
N TYR A 79 -8.58 4.47 1.17
CA TYR A 79 -8.43 3.32 0.27
C TYR A 79 -7.26 2.42 0.69
N CYS A 80 -6.13 3.02 1.07
CA CYS A 80 -4.88 2.32 1.33
C CYS A 80 -4.89 1.53 2.64
N LYS A 81 -5.67 1.91 3.65
CA LYS A 81 -5.70 1.19 4.94
C LYS A 81 -6.06 -0.29 4.80
N GLY A 82 -7.06 -0.60 3.98
CA GLY A 82 -7.47 -1.99 3.70
C GLY A 82 -6.71 -2.65 2.53
N ASP A 83 -6.01 -1.87 1.71
CA ASP A 83 -5.23 -2.36 0.57
C ASP A 83 -3.81 -2.73 0.99
N ILE A 84 -3.19 -1.95 1.89
CA ILE A 84 -1.90 -2.27 2.53
C ILE A 84 -2.00 -3.60 3.27
N ALA A 85 -3.07 -3.80 4.04
CA ALA A 85 -3.35 -5.05 4.72
C ALA A 85 -3.39 -6.24 3.74
N ALA A 86 -4.13 -6.09 2.65
CA ALA A 86 -4.25 -7.15 1.64
C ALA A 86 -2.95 -7.39 0.87
N ALA A 87 -2.21 -6.34 0.51
CA ALA A 87 -0.94 -6.45 -0.19
C ALA A 87 0.12 -7.11 0.70
N ALA A 88 0.17 -6.76 1.99
CA ALA A 88 1.08 -7.37 2.94
C ALA A 88 0.77 -8.86 3.17
N ASP A 89 -0.52 -9.22 3.24
CA ASP A 89 -0.96 -10.60 3.38
C ASP A 89 -0.54 -11.45 2.17
N VAL A 90 -0.81 -10.98 0.94
CA VAL A 90 -0.37 -11.64 -0.30
C VAL A 90 1.16 -11.69 -0.39
N ALA A 91 1.85 -10.64 0.07
CA ALA A 91 3.31 -10.60 0.12
C ALA A 91 3.92 -11.54 1.17
N GLY A 92 3.09 -12.19 2.00
CA GLY A 92 3.49 -13.09 3.06
C GLY A 92 4.17 -12.40 4.25
N ALA A 93 3.95 -11.10 4.43
CA ALA A 93 4.51 -10.36 5.56
C ALA A 93 3.88 -10.79 6.88
N LYS A 94 4.67 -10.77 7.96
CA LYS A 94 4.20 -11.09 9.31
C LYS A 94 3.47 -9.90 9.93
N SER A 95 4.00 -8.69 9.73
CA SER A 95 3.40 -7.45 10.22
C SER A 95 3.75 -6.26 9.33
N VAL A 96 3.00 -5.18 9.49
CA VAL A 96 3.28 -3.86 8.89
C VAL A 96 3.13 -2.80 9.97
N THR A 97 4.14 -1.95 10.11
CA THR A 97 4.07 -0.68 10.84
C THR A 97 4.18 0.47 9.86
N VAL A 98 3.19 1.35 9.83
CA VAL A 98 3.20 2.56 8.99
C VAL A 98 3.33 3.78 9.89
N ASN A 99 4.35 4.60 9.65
CA ASN A 99 4.48 5.92 10.24
C ASN A 99 4.12 6.96 9.17
N ALA A 100 3.16 7.81 9.48
CA ALA A 100 2.68 8.87 8.60
C ALA A 100 2.52 10.17 9.41
N VAL A 101 2.04 11.22 8.76
CA VAL A 101 1.69 12.50 9.40
C VAL A 101 0.25 12.83 9.07
N ASP A 102 -0.48 13.43 10.02
CA ASP A 102 -1.83 13.89 9.78
C ASP A 102 -1.84 15.14 8.87
N ASP A 103 -2.66 15.11 7.82
CA ASP A 103 -2.70 16.16 6.78
C ASP A 103 -3.16 17.54 7.28
N ILE A 104 -3.82 17.58 8.45
CA ILE A 104 -4.43 18.80 8.99
C ILE A 104 -3.57 19.36 10.11
N THR A 105 -3.16 18.49 11.04
CA THR A 105 -2.45 18.87 12.28
C THR A 105 -0.94 18.74 12.16
N GLY A 106 -0.43 18.00 11.18
CA GLY A 106 1.00 17.67 11.04
C GLY A 106 1.53 16.72 12.11
N LEU A 107 0.66 16.22 13.00
CA LEU A 107 1.07 15.33 14.08
C LEU A 107 1.39 13.92 13.55
N PRO A 108 2.35 13.21 14.14
CA PRO A 108 2.64 11.83 13.76
C PRO A 108 1.43 10.91 13.94
N LYS A 109 1.24 10.00 12.99
CA LYS A 109 0.29 8.90 13.06
C LYS A 109 0.99 7.58 12.86
N THR A 110 0.67 6.61 13.68
CA THR A 110 1.18 5.25 13.54
C THR A 110 0.03 4.28 13.33
N TYR A 111 0.20 3.41 12.34
CA TYR A 111 -0.72 2.33 12.05
C TYR A 111 0.00 1.00 12.14
N ILE A 112 -0.72 -0.01 12.59
CA ILE A 112 -0.22 -1.38 12.67
C ILE A 112 -1.16 -2.35 11.97
N TRP A 113 -0.57 -3.40 11.44
CA TRP A 113 -1.26 -4.57 10.93
C TRP A 113 -0.43 -5.81 11.24
N GLN A 114 -1.13 -6.91 11.53
CA GLN A 114 -0.57 -8.24 11.71
C GLN A 114 -1.36 -9.20 10.81
N SER A 115 -0.70 -10.27 10.37
CA SER A 115 -1.36 -11.30 9.54
C SER A 115 -2.69 -11.75 10.17
N GLY A 116 -3.73 -11.83 9.35
CA GLY A 116 -5.12 -12.08 9.76
C GLY A 116 -5.97 -10.82 9.99
N MET A 117 -5.40 -9.63 10.10
CA MET A 117 -6.17 -8.38 10.19
C MET A 117 -6.72 -7.95 8.81
N LYS A 118 -7.92 -7.37 8.77
CA LYS A 118 -8.55 -6.92 7.51
C LYS A 118 -8.09 -5.53 7.02
N SER A 119 -7.53 -4.72 7.92
CA SER A 119 -7.13 -3.34 7.68
C SER A 119 -6.06 -2.92 8.68
N LEU A 120 -5.27 -1.91 8.33
CA LEU A 120 -4.48 -1.14 9.29
C LEU A 120 -5.35 -0.63 10.44
N ARG A 121 -4.81 -0.68 11.67
CA ARG A 121 -5.38 -0.09 12.88
C ARG A 121 -4.47 1.05 13.35
N GLU A 122 -5.05 2.22 13.58
CA GLU A 122 -4.34 3.34 14.18
C GLU A 122 -4.04 3.04 15.65
N VAL A 123 -2.83 3.34 16.10
CA VAL A 123 -2.43 3.30 17.51
C VAL A 123 -2.23 4.73 17.98
N LYS A 124 -2.88 5.06 19.12
CA LYS A 124 -2.78 6.35 19.80
C LYS A 124 -1.67 6.31 20.84
#